data_AF-D8PHA1-F1
#
_entry.id   AF-D8PHA1-F1
#
_cell.length_a   1.000
_cell.length_b   1.000
_cell.length_c   1.000
_cell.angle_alpha   90.00
_cell.angle_beta   90.00
_cell.angle_gamma   90.00
#
_symmetry.space_group_name_H-M   'P 1'
#
loop_
_entity.id
_entity.type
_entity.pdbx_description
1 polymer ?
#
loop_
_entity_poly.entity_id
_entity_poly.type
_entity_poly.pdbx_seq_one_letter_code
_entity_poly.pdbx_strand_id
1 'polypeptide(L)'
;MISGPGAAMLDSKLFVSRLNGDFRDLYERWWDGDEWIWINHGKPAGTAVTGTPGAAMLDEKLFVVVADGSLWERHWRSDLGRWAWNSHGRPGNRPIVHGPGAEMLNEKFFVVTDDGHLWERHWRNDLGRWVWNDHGTPPATTVATAPGAAMMDSKLFVGTANGRLYERVWNGTQWVWVDHGLPVGTSVATAPGAAMMNSKLFVGTADGRLFERVWNGSQWVWVDHGAPPGTTVATAPGAAMMDSKLFVGTGNGHLYERLWNGSRWVWVDHDTPPGTTVNAAPGAAMMDSKLFVSTASGRLYERTWDGTRWTWVNHGTALHDRAEHVVGRPGSDPKLSILIMGDGYAEADMPAYRSQVTSQVLVALSLDQLLLHQGAFRVVRVDLVSVESGVRERRYSTRGTITSDVFKSSRLGLIPNDSWDRCWFDLSTYTDARIEKLRLRFAPEADHVIVLVKSDTWGGCSSVGPGTGYFTEGSGMTTVAHELGHNLFRLGDEYLSDSARETYTGVSNYPNTSEAPSDWTALKWFDLVHPDTPLPTNAARPPAGWNRRTSVGAFEGAGGSYATGLFRPVLECRMNQNNPPWCPVCGRKILSDLEVFE
;
A
#
# COMPACT_ATOMS: atom_id res chain seq x y z
N MET A 1 4.22 -12.11 8.00
CA MET A 1 5.69 -12.06 7.92
C MET A 1 6.08 -11.91 6.47
N ILE A 2 6.99 -10.98 6.20
CA ILE A 2 7.65 -10.80 4.91
C ILE A 2 9.10 -11.28 5.05
N SER A 3 9.71 -11.73 3.96
CA SER A 3 11.12 -12.09 3.91
C SER A 3 12.02 -10.88 4.16
N GLY A 4 13.32 -11.12 4.34
CA GLY A 4 14.30 -10.06 4.15
C GLY A 4 14.17 -9.44 2.76
N PRO A 5 14.56 -8.17 2.57
CA PRO A 5 14.53 -7.56 1.25
C PRO A 5 15.60 -8.18 0.34
N GLY A 6 15.23 -8.39 -0.93
CA GLY A 6 16.19 -8.81 -1.96
C GLY A 6 17.16 -7.70 -2.35
N ALA A 7 17.97 -7.96 -3.39
CA ALA A 7 18.79 -6.94 -4.01
C ALA A 7 17.92 -5.82 -4.60
N ALA A 8 18.38 -4.57 -4.49
CA ALA A 8 17.74 -3.45 -5.19
C ALA A 8 17.90 -3.65 -6.70
N MET A 9 16.84 -3.39 -7.46
CA MET A 9 16.84 -3.42 -8.92
C MET A 9 16.61 -2.00 -9.42
N LEU A 10 17.43 -1.55 -10.40
CA LEU A 10 17.36 -0.20 -10.98
C LEU A 10 17.39 0.94 -9.94
N ASP A 11 18.05 0.72 -8.78
CA ASP A 11 18.12 1.63 -7.63
C ASP A 11 16.78 2.22 -7.14
N SER A 12 15.66 1.62 -7.53
CA SER A 12 14.30 2.17 -7.31
C SER A 12 13.25 1.12 -6.99
N LYS A 13 13.57 -0.17 -7.15
CA LYS A 13 12.67 -1.30 -6.90
C LYS A 13 13.25 -2.24 -5.86
N LEU A 14 12.44 -2.57 -4.87
CA LEU A 14 12.77 -3.54 -3.83
C LEU A 14 11.79 -4.70 -3.87
N PHE A 15 12.30 -5.92 -3.77
CA PHE A 15 11.45 -7.10 -3.76
C PHE A 15 11.47 -7.78 -2.39
N VAL A 16 10.28 -8.20 -1.95
CA VAL A 16 10.09 -9.04 -0.76
C VAL A 16 9.11 -10.16 -1.08
N SER A 17 9.23 -11.27 -0.37
CA SER A 17 8.26 -12.36 -0.42
C SER A 17 7.37 -12.30 0.80
N ARG A 18 6.07 -12.49 0.63
CA ARG A 18 5.17 -12.72 1.77
C ARG A 18 5.17 -14.21 2.09
N LEU A 19 5.42 -14.54 3.36
CA LEU A 19 5.69 -15.93 3.77
C LEU A 19 4.50 -16.59 4.48
N ASN A 20 3.42 -15.84 4.74
CA ASN A 20 2.24 -16.33 5.45
C ASN A 20 0.91 -15.80 4.87
N GLY A 21 -0.18 -16.46 5.25
CA GLY A 21 -1.52 -16.16 4.76
C GLY A 21 -1.77 -16.69 3.35
N ASP A 22 -2.86 -16.24 2.73
CA ASP A 22 -3.30 -16.73 1.41
C ASP A 22 -2.43 -16.21 0.26
N PHE A 23 -1.79 -15.05 0.47
CA PHE A 23 -0.95 -14.36 -0.51
C PHE A 23 0.54 -14.61 -0.28
N ARG A 24 0.96 -15.87 -0.31
CA ARG A 24 2.40 -16.22 -0.28
C ARG A 24 3.07 -15.97 -1.63
N ASP A 25 3.10 -14.70 -1.99
CA ASP A 25 3.44 -14.17 -3.31
C ASP A 25 4.72 -13.32 -3.25
N LEU A 26 5.24 -12.97 -4.44
CA LEU A 26 6.31 -12.00 -4.61
C LEU A 26 5.72 -10.58 -4.70
N TYR A 27 6.32 -9.63 -3.99
CA TYR A 27 5.91 -8.23 -3.98
C TYR A 27 7.05 -7.29 -4.34
N GLU A 28 6.72 -6.24 -5.10
CA GLU A 28 7.60 -5.12 -5.43
C GLU A 28 7.14 -3.89 -4.64
N ARG A 29 8.10 -3.23 -3.96
CA ARG A 29 7.98 -1.88 -3.45
C ARG A 29 8.68 -0.94 -4.43
N TRP A 30 7.92 -0.03 -5.02
CA TRP A 30 8.41 0.88 -6.05
C TRP A 30 7.93 2.31 -5.81
N TRP A 31 8.81 3.28 -6.05
CA TRP A 31 8.47 4.71 -6.07
C TRP A 31 8.06 5.10 -7.49
N ASP A 32 6.82 5.50 -7.67
CA ASP A 32 6.27 5.81 -9.00
C ASP A 32 6.46 7.26 -9.45
N GLY A 33 7.16 8.06 -8.66
CA GLY A 33 7.35 9.51 -8.86
C GLY A 33 6.62 10.35 -7.83
N ASP A 34 5.45 9.89 -7.35
CA ASP A 34 4.60 10.64 -6.40
C ASP A 34 4.47 9.93 -5.06
N GLU A 35 4.47 8.60 -5.09
CA GLU A 35 4.29 7.78 -3.91
C GLU A 35 4.92 6.41 -4.04
N TRP A 36 5.14 5.81 -2.88
CA TRP A 36 5.55 4.43 -2.80
C TRP A 36 4.33 3.53 -3.00
N ILE A 37 4.33 2.66 -4.02
CA ILE A 37 3.28 1.65 -4.26
C ILE A 37 3.74 0.18 -4.07
N TRP A 38 2.80 -0.67 -3.64
CA TRP A 38 3.00 -2.12 -3.59
C TRP A 38 2.41 -2.76 -4.85
N ILE A 39 3.21 -3.58 -5.53
CA ILE A 39 2.75 -4.40 -6.66
C ILE A 39 2.86 -5.87 -6.27
N ASN A 40 1.78 -6.63 -6.43
CA ASN A 40 1.80 -8.07 -6.27
C ASN A 40 2.14 -8.73 -7.61
N HIS A 41 3.25 -9.47 -7.67
CA HIS A 41 3.70 -10.21 -8.84
C HIS A 41 3.11 -11.63 -8.89
N GLY A 42 2.30 -11.97 -7.89
CA GLY A 42 1.69 -13.27 -7.69
C GLY A 42 2.75 -14.32 -7.35
N LYS A 43 2.39 -15.56 -7.67
CA LYS A 43 3.24 -16.73 -7.46
C LYS A 43 3.26 -17.59 -8.72
N PRO A 44 4.44 -18.10 -9.12
CA PRO A 44 4.55 -18.84 -10.37
C PRO A 44 3.81 -20.18 -10.27
N ALA A 45 3.02 -20.49 -11.30
CA ALA A 45 2.23 -21.73 -11.38
C ALA A 45 1.35 -22.01 -10.14
N GLY A 46 0.95 -20.99 -9.39
CA GLY A 46 0.14 -21.15 -8.17
C GLY A 46 0.93 -21.61 -6.93
N THR A 47 2.25 -21.80 -7.03
CA THR A 47 3.10 -22.33 -5.95
C THR A 47 3.71 -21.20 -5.13
N ALA A 48 3.48 -21.24 -3.81
CA ALA A 48 3.92 -20.20 -2.87
C ALA A 48 5.44 -19.94 -2.91
N VAL A 49 5.83 -18.66 -2.84
CA VAL A 49 7.24 -18.25 -2.70
C VAL A 49 7.69 -18.44 -1.24
N THR A 50 8.88 -18.99 -1.01
CA THR A 50 9.30 -19.44 0.34
C THR A 50 10.50 -18.72 0.95
N GLY A 51 11.21 -17.90 0.18
CA GLY A 51 12.44 -17.25 0.66
C GLY A 51 12.57 -15.81 0.20
N THR A 52 13.65 -15.18 0.66
CA THR A 52 14.08 -13.86 0.18
C THR A 52 14.30 -13.93 -1.34
N PRO A 53 13.75 -12.98 -2.12
CA PRO A 53 14.07 -12.88 -3.53
C PRO A 53 15.57 -12.66 -3.72
N GLY A 54 16.19 -13.43 -4.62
CA GLY A 54 17.64 -13.39 -4.81
C GLY A 54 18.10 -12.28 -5.73
N ALA A 55 19.26 -12.48 -6.36
CA ALA A 55 19.92 -11.46 -7.15
C ALA A 55 19.06 -10.92 -8.30
N ALA A 56 19.13 -9.61 -8.50
CA ALA A 56 18.73 -8.96 -9.73
C ALA A 56 19.83 -9.22 -10.78
N MET A 57 19.48 -9.81 -11.92
CA MET A 57 20.41 -9.96 -13.05
C MET A 57 19.94 -9.10 -14.20
N LEU A 58 20.91 -8.46 -14.86
CA LEU A 58 20.67 -7.58 -16.02
C LEU A 58 19.64 -6.47 -15.73
N ASP A 59 19.49 -6.10 -14.45
CA ASP A 59 18.49 -5.14 -13.95
C ASP A 59 17.02 -5.39 -14.34
N GLU A 60 16.71 -6.59 -14.86
CA GLU A 60 15.37 -6.93 -15.37
C GLU A 60 14.87 -8.31 -14.89
N LYS A 61 15.75 -9.14 -14.34
CA LYS A 61 15.44 -10.51 -13.91
C LYS A 61 15.61 -10.66 -12.41
N LEU A 62 14.65 -11.32 -11.77
CA LEU A 62 14.70 -11.70 -10.37
C LEU A 62 14.43 -13.18 -10.21
N PHE A 63 15.09 -13.82 -9.24
CA PHE A 63 14.96 -15.25 -9.01
C PHE A 63 14.40 -15.56 -7.64
N VAL A 64 13.46 -16.50 -7.58
CA VAL A 64 12.81 -16.93 -6.34
C VAL A 64 12.75 -18.44 -6.26
N VAL A 65 12.74 -18.96 -5.04
CA VAL A 65 12.45 -20.36 -4.75
C VAL A 65 11.01 -20.47 -4.26
N VAL A 66 10.30 -21.48 -4.74
CA VAL A 66 8.92 -21.76 -4.34
C VAL A 66 8.82 -23.00 -3.47
N ALA A 67 7.62 -23.27 -2.94
CA ALA A 67 7.38 -24.26 -1.89
C ALA A 67 7.79 -25.70 -2.20
N ASP A 68 7.92 -26.04 -3.48
CA ASP A 68 8.38 -27.35 -3.91
C ASP A 68 9.93 -27.43 -4.04
N GLY A 69 10.64 -26.33 -3.80
CA GLY A 69 12.09 -26.22 -3.95
C GLY A 69 12.56 -25.98 -5.39
N SER A 70 11.66 -25.68 -6.34
CA SER A 70 12.04 -25.26 -7.68
C SER A 70 12.39 -23.77 -7.76
N LEU A 71 13.27 -23.44 -8.71
CA LEU A 71 13.69 -22.09 -9.01
C LEU A 71 12.82 -21.48 -10.12
N TRP A 72 12.43 -20.23 -9.95
CA TRP A 72 11.67 -19.46 -10.92
C TRP A 72 12.30 -18.09 -11.18
N GLU A 73 12.30 -17.69 -12.45
CA GLU A 73 12.70 -16.37 -12.91
C GLU A 73 11.46 -15.50 -13.13
N ARG A 74 11.52 -14.27 -12.62
CA ARG A 74 10.59 -13.19 -12.88
C ARG A 74 11.28 -12.12 -13.71
N HIS A 75 10.77 -11.82 -14.90
CA HIS A 75 11.42 -10.86 -15.80
C HIS A 75 10.41 -10.03 -16.60
N TRP A 76 10.81 -8.84 -16.99
CA TRP A 76 10.03 -8.00 -17.90
C TRP A 76 10.17 -8.51 -19.35
N ARG A 77 9.06 -8.62 -20.07
CA ARG A 77 9.01 -8.97 -21.49
C ARG A 77 8.56 -7.74 -22.26
N SER A 78 9.52 -7.01 -22.82
CA SER A 78 9.28 -5.79 -23.60
C SER A 78 8.40 -6.04 -24.82
N ASP A 79 8.57 -7.19 -25.46
CA ASP A 79 7.74 -7.67 -26.58
C ASP A 79 6.28 -7.93 -26.19
N LEU A 80 6.00 -8.20 -24.91
CA LEU A 80 4.64 -8.42 -24.40
C LEU A 80 4.11 -7.23 -23.60
N GLY A 81 4.91 -6.20 -23.37
CA GLY A 81 4.59 -5.09 -22.47
C GLY A 81 4.19 -5.57 -21.07
N ARG A 82 4.68 -6.73 -20.65
CA ARG A 82 4.30 -7.33 -19.37
C ARG A 82 5.42 -8.17 -18.78
N TRP A 83 5.27 -8.34 -17.51
CA TRP A 83 6.01 -9.20 -16.64
C TRP A 83 5.67 -10.70 -16.88
N ALA A 84 6.68 -11.58 -16.97
CA ALA A 84 6.50 -13.03 -17.14
C ALA A 84 7.23 -13.86 -16.06
N TRP A 85 6.81 -15.13 -15.94
CA TRP A 85 7.43 -16.17 -15.10
C TRP A 85 8.03 -17.26 -15.99
N ASN A 86 9.28 -17.66 -15.71
CA ASN A 86 9.93 -18.81 -16.34
C ASN A 86 10.38 -19.81 -15.28
N SER A 87 10.11 -21.11 -15.49
CA SER A 87 10.60 -22.16 -14.60
C SER A 87 12.03 -22.53 -14.95
N HIS A 88 12.89 -22.64 -13.95
CA HIS A 88 14.26 -23.16 -14.06
C HIS A 88 14.38 -24.57 -13.47
N GLY A 89 13.27 -25.11 -12.95
CA GLY A 89 13.18 -26.43 -12.36
C GLY A 89 14.05 -26.58 -11.11
N ARG A 90 14.52 -27.81 -10.89
CA ARG A 90 15.36 -28.20 -9.75
C ARG A 90 16.71 -28.71 -10.26
N PRO A 91 17.85 -28.20 -9.75
CA PRO A 91 19.14 -28.78 -10.06
C PRO A 91 19.19 -30.24 -9.58
N GLY A 92 19.65 -31.16 -10.43
CA GLY A 92 19.74 -32.59 -10.09
C GLY A 92 18.41 -33.24 -9.67
N ASN A 93 17.26 -32.62 -9.99
CA ASN A 93 15.94 -32.99 -9.45
C ASN A 93 15.83 -32.94 -7.91
N ARG A 94 16.65 -32.10 -7.26
CA ARG A 94 16.65 -31.90 -5.80
C ARG A 94 16.06 -30.55 -5.39
N PRO A 95 15.27 -30.50 -4.30
CA PRO A 95 14.76 -29.24 -3.76
C PRO A 95 15.89 -28.28 -3.37
N ILE A 96 15.73 -27.01 -3.73
CA ILE A 96 16.58 -25.92 -3.25
C ILE A 96 16.13 -25.52 -1.84
N VAL A 97 17.07 -25.46 -0.89
CA VAL A 97 16.82 -25.11 0.53
C VAL A 97 17.45 -23.79 0.94
N HIS A 98 18.48 -23.33 0.21
CA HIS A 98 18.96 -21.95 0.34
C HIS A 98 18.89 -21.22 -1.00
N GLY A 99 18.24 -20.05 -0.95
CA GLY A 99 17.86 -19.26 -2.12
C GLY A 99 19.04 -18.72 -2.94
N PRO A 100 18.72 -18.14 -4.11
CA PRO A 100 19.72 -17.64 -5.05
C PRO A 100 20.56 -16.50 -4.46
N GLY A 101 21.89 -16.66 -4.50
CA GLY A 101 22.89 -15.69 -4.07
C GLY A 101 24.15 -15.75 -4.96
N ALA A 102 25.20 -15.00 -4.60
CA ALA A 102 26.47 -14.96 -5.33
C ALA A 102 26.34 -14.69 -6.84
N GLU A 103 25.60 -13.64 -7.23
CA GLU A 103 25.54 -13.23 -8.63
C GLU A 103 26.92 -12.80 -9.13
N MET A 104 27.30 -13.28 -10.31
CA MET A 104 28.60 -13.03 -10.92
C MET A 104 28.41 -12.71 -12.40
N LEU A 105 29.10 -11.65 -12.85
CA LEU A 105 29.18 -11.24 -14.26
C LEU A 105 27.83 -10.99 -14.96
N ASN A 106 26.73 -10.84 -14.23
CA ASN A 106 25.36 -10.84 -14.77
C ASN A 106 24.98 -12.11 -15.56
N GLU A 107 25.70 -13.22 -15.36
CA GLU A 107 25.52 -14.45 -16.13
C GLU A 107 25.16 -15.65 -15.26
N LYS A 108 25.53 -15.63 -13.98
CA LYS A 108 25.35 -16.79 -13.11
C LYS A 108 25.12 -16.44 -11.66
N PHE A 109 24.54 -17.38 -10.95
CA PHE A 109 24.28 -17.32 -9.52
C PHE A 109 24.23 -18.73 -8.94
N PHE A 110 24.17 -18.83 -7.61
CA PHE A 110 24.31 -20.09 -6.91
C PHE A 110 23.15 -20.34 -5.95
N VAL A 111 22.82 -21.62 -5.79
CA VAL A 111 21.81 -22.12 -4.85
C VAL A 111 22.35 -23.35 -4.13
N VAL A 112 21.69 -23.74 -3.03
CA VAL A 112 22.05 -24.94 -2.27
C VAL A 112 20.85 -25.88 -2.18
N THR A 113 21.07 -27.16 -2.47
CA THR A 113 20.06 -28.22 -2.41
C THR A 113 19.98 -28.90 -1.05
N ASP A 114 18.94 -29.71 -0.84
CA ASP A 114 18.65 -30.43 0.41
C ASP A 114 19.76 -31.38 0.89
N ASP A 115 20.63 -31.85 0.00
CA ASP A 115 21.84 -32.62 0.31
C ASP A 115 23.09 -31.76 0.57
N GLY A 116 22.94 -30.44 0.57
CA GLY A 116 24.00 -29.48 0.82
C GLY A 116 25.02 -29.34 -0.31
N HIS A 117 24.67 -29.75 -1.53
CA HIS A 117 25.44 -29.43 -2.74
C HIS A 117 25.27 -27.96 -3.14
N LEU A 118 26.35 -27.35 -3.60
CA LEU A 118 26.34 -26.04 -4.23
C LEU A 118 26.08 -26.21 -5.74
N TRP A 119 25.09 -25.50 -6.27
CA TRP A 119 24.75 -25.54 -7.69
C TRP A 119 24.85 -24.15 -8.32
N GLU A 120 25.49 -24.08 -9.49
CA GLU A 120 25.56 -22.89 -10.33
C GLU A 120 24.43 -22.92 -11.36
N ARG A 121 23.65 -21.84 -11.45
CA ARG A 121 22.76 -21.56 -12.56
C ARG A 121 23.43 -20.54 -13.46
N HIS A 122 23.76 -20.91 -14.69
CA HIS A 122 24.59 -20.10 -15.59
C HIS A 122 23.96 -19.95 -16.97
N TRP A 123 23.80 -18.72 -17.43
CA TRP A 123 23.44 -18.39 -18.80
C TRP A 123 24.65 -18.59 -19.72
N ARG A 124 24.60 -19.67 -20.52
CA ARG A 124 25.69 -20.01 -21.44
C ARG A 124 25.43 -19.38 -22.80
N ASN A 125 26.11 -18.26 -23.08
CA ASN A 125 26.02 -17.54 -24.34
C ASN A 125 26.33 -18.43 -25.56
N ASP A 126 27.31 -19.33 -25.42
CA ASP A 126 27.68 -20.31 -26.44
C ASP A 126 26.59 -21.36 -26.71
N LEU A 127 25.71 -21.62 -25.75
CA LEU A 127 24.60 -22.56 -25.88
C LEU A 127 23.24 -21.87 -26.09
N GLY A 128 23.17 -20.54 -25.97
CA GLY A 128 21.93 -19.77 -26.00
C GLY A 128 20.91 -20.20 -24.95
N ARG A 129 21.36 -20.82 -23.84
CA ARG A 129 20.46 -21.34 -22.80
C ARG A 129 21.11 -21.35 -21.43
N TRP A 130 20.26 -21.36 -20.42
CA TRP A 130 20.68 -21.59 -19.06
C TRP A 130 21.04 -23.06 -18.79
N VAL A 131 22.16 -23.33 -18.11
CA VAL A 131 22.56 -24.67 -17.63
C VAL A 131 22.69 -24.74 -16.10
N TRP A 132 22.65 -25.95 -15.56
CA TRP A 132 22.93 -26.24 -14.15
C TRP A 132 24.29 -26.92 -14.07
N ASN A 133 25.20 -26.41 -13.25
CA ASN A 133 26.48 -27.06 -12.98
C ASN A 133 26.56 -27.43 -11.49
N ASP A 134 26.83 -28.71 -11.20
CA ASP A 134 27.04 -29.18 -9.83
C ASP A 134 28.47 -28.85 -9.39
N HIS A 135 28.63 -28.09 -8.31
CA HIS A 135 29.93 -27.78 -7.71
C HIS A 135 30.28 -28.76 -6.57
N GLY A 136 29.40 -29.72 -6.31
CA GLY A 136 29.51 -30.71 -5.25
C GLY A 136 29.43 -30.08 -3.87
N THR A 137 30.05 -30.75 -2.91
CA THR A 137 30.20 -30.26 -1.54
C THR A 137 31.66 -29.95 -1.23
N PRO A 138 31.93 -29.11 -0.20
CA PRO A 138 33.27 -28.98 0.34
C PRO A 138 33.79 -30.32 0.91
N PRO A 139 35.11 -30.55 0.95
CA PRO A 139 35.67 -31.79 1.49
C PRO A 139 35.17 -32.12 2.90
N ALA A 140 34.66 -33.34 3.08
CA ALA A 140 34.19 -33.90 4.36
C ALA A 140 33.08 -33.11 5.08
N THR A 141 32.32 -32.26 4.37
CA THR A 141 31.16 -31.55 4.93
C THR A 141 30.16 -31.17 3.85
N THR A 142 29.05 -30.55 4.24
CA THR A 142 27.98 -30.06 3.36
C THR A 142 27.79 -28.56 3.54
N VAL A 143 27.31 -27.89 2.50
CA VAL A 143 26.94 -26.47 2.60
C VAL A 143 25.67 -26.34 3.46
N ALA A 144 25.68 -25.41 4.41
CA ALA A 144 24.60 -25.24 5.40
C ALA A 144 24.04 -23.81 5.47
N THR A 145 24.55 -22.90 4.64
CA THR A 145 24.07 -21.52 4.55
C THR A 145 23.74 -21.16 3.11
N ALA A 146 23.04 -20.06 2.90
CA ALA A 146 22.97 -19.44 1.59
C ALA A 146 24.38 -19.05 1.08
N PRO A 147 24.62 -19.08 -0.25
CA PRO A 147 25.82 -18.51 -0.84
C PRO A 147 25.92 -17.02 -0.54
N GLY A 148 27.07 -16.58 -0.02
CA GLY A 148 27.33 -15.15 0.22
C GLY A 148 27.47 -14.36 -1.07
N ALA A 149 27.58 -13.03 -0.99
CA ALA A 149 27.83 -12.22 -2.19
C ALA A 149 29.12 -12.65 -2.90
N ALA A 150 29.12 -12.59 -4.23
CA ALA A 150 30.33 -12.87 -5.00
C ALA A 150 31.41 -11.82 -4.69
N MET A 151 32.67 -12.26 -4.69
CA MET A 151 33.82 -11.36 -4.66
C MET A 151 34.57 -11.45 -5.97
N MET A 152 34.96 -10.29 -6.52
CA MET A 152 35.78 -10.20 -7.73
C MET A 152 35.23 -11.03 -8.91
N ASP A 153 33.90 -11.26 -8.96
CA ASP A 153 33.22 -12.09 -9.96
C ASP A 153 33.78 -13.51 -10.19
N SER A 154 34.56 -14.03 -9.24
CA SER A 154 35.37 -15.24 -9.43
C SER A 154 35.40 -16.17 -8.22
N LYS A 155 34.83 -15.74 -7.08
CA LYS A 155 34.72 -16.55 -5.87
C LYS A 155 33.48 -16.21 -5.06
N LEU A 156 33.02 -17.19 -4.29
CA LEU A 156 31.95 -17.04 -3.30
C LEU A 156 32.29 -17.81 -2.04
N PHE A 157 31.59 -17.48 -0.96
CA PHE A 157 31.80 -18.09 0.34
C PHE A 157 30.51 -18.73 0.87
N VAL A 158 30.68 -19.80 1.63
CA VAL A 158 29.58 -20.53 2.28
C VAL A 158 29.98 -20.97 3.68
N GLY A 159 29.01 -20.97 4.60
CA GLY A 159 29.11 -21.70 5.86
C GLY A 159 28.74 -23.17 5.65
N THR A 160 29.39 -24.04 6.41
CA THR A 160 29.23 -25.51 6.28
C THR A 160 28.70 -26.13 7.57
N ALA A 161 28.16 -27.34 7.48
CA ALA A 161 27.52 -28.02 8.61
C ALA A 161 28.45 -28.27 9.81
N ASN A 162 29.77 -28.31 9.58
CA ASN A 162 30.77 -28.42 10.65
C ASN A 162 31.21 -27.05 11.21
N GLY A 163 30.53 -25.97 10.84
CA GLY A 163 30.78 -24.61 11.32
C GLY A 163 31.92 -23.87 10.63
N ARG A 164 32.55 -24.44 9.60
CA ARG A 164 33.66 -23.80 8.86
C ARG A 164 33.18 -22.88 7.75
N LEU A 165 34.03 -21.91 7.42
CA LEU A 165 33.89 -21.10 6.22
C LEU A 165 34.67 -21.74 5.06
N TYR A 166 34.00 -21.93 3.92
CA TYR A 166 34.64 -22.38 2.68
C TYR A 166 34.49 -21.34 1.58
N GLU A 167 35.54 -21.19 0.78
CA GLU A 167 35.55 -20.46 -0.48
C GLU A 167 35.41 -21.44 -1.64
N ARG A 168 34.56 -21.11 -2.61
CA ARG A 168 34.54 -21.73 -3.94
C ARG A 168 35.09 -20.71 -4.93
N VAL A 169 36.26 -20.98 -5.51
CA VAL A 169 37.00 -20.03 -6.35
C VAL A 169 37.45 -20.63 -7.66
N TRP A 170 37.38 -19.83 -8.73
CA TRP A 170 37.95 -20.17 -10.03
C TRP A 170 39.44 -19.84 -10.05
N ASN A 171 40.31 -20.86 -10.17
CA ASN A 171 41.76 -20.68 -10.16
C ASN A 171 42.37 -20.35 -11.55
N GLY A 172 41.52 -20.02 -12.53
CA GLY A 172 41.91 -19.83 -13.93
C GLY A 172 41.70 -21.07 -14.81
N THR A 173 41.63 -22.27 -14.22
CA THR A 173 41.45 -23.53 -14.97
C THR A 173 40.29 -24.38 -14.48
N GLN A 174 40.01 -24.36 -13.18
CA GLN A 174 38.95 -25.13 -12.55
C GLN A 174 38.46 -24.45 -11.28
N TRP A 175 37.25 -24.83 -10.87
CA TRP A 175 36.72 -24.45 -9.58
C TRP A 175 37.30 -25.31 -8.47
N VAL A 176 37.83 -24.68 -7.42
CA VAL A 176 38.40 -25.37 -6.25
C VAL A 176 37.74 -24.91 -4.96
N TRP A 177 37.68 -25.81 -3.99
CA TRP A 177 37.27 -25.51 -2.62
C TRP A 177 38.51 -25.12 -1.80
N VAL A 178 38.45 -23.99 -1.11
CA VAL A 178 39.48 -23.55 -0.16
C VAL A 178 38.84 -23.46 1.23
N ASP A 179 39.45 -24.13 2.20
CA ASP A 179 38.99 -24.11 3.60
C ASP A 179 39.58 -22.90 4.32
N HIS A 180 38.72 -22.00 4.82
CA HIS A 180 39.13 -20.85 5.62
C HIS A 180 39.12 -21.14 7.13
N GLY A 181 38.79 -22.37 7.51
CA GLY A 181 38.75 -22.86 8.86
C GLY A 181 37.58 -22.31 9.67
N LEU A 182 37.75 -22.36 10.99
CA LEU A 182 36.82 -21.81 11.96
C LEU A 182 37.25 -20.39 12.35
N PRO A 183 36.30 -19.47 12.61
CA PRO A 183 36.59 -18.28 13.39
C PRO A 183 37.14 -18.69 14.77
N VAL A 184 38.06 -17.89 15.32
CA VAL A 184 38.79 -18.26 16.54
C VAL A 184 37.82 -18.47 17.70
N GLY A 185 37.78 -19.69 18.25
CA GLY A 185 36.97 -20.04 19.43
C GLY A 185 35.47 -20.22 19.19
N THR A 186 35.00 -20.20 17.94
CA THR A 186 33.57 -20.30 17.61
C THR A 186 33.35 -20.94 16.23
N SER A 187 32.11 -20.94 15.74
CA SER A 187 31.72 -21.47 14.43
C SER A 187 30.88 -20.47 13.64
N VAL A 188 30.96 -20.54 12.31
CA VAL A 188 30.09 -19.78 11.41
C VAL A 188 28.64 -20.23 11.59
N ALA A 189 27.73 -19.28 11.84
CA ALA A 189 26.32 -19.56 12.07
C ALA A 189 25.37 -18.88 11.06
N THR A 190 25.82 -17.82 10.38
CA THR A 190 25.02 -17.11 9.38
C THR A 190 25.64 -17.21 8.00
N ALA A 191 24.83 -16.94 6.96
CA ALA A 191 25.36 -16.80 5.61
C ALA A 191 26.40 -15.66 5.56
N PRO A 192 27.50 -15.82 4.81
CA PRO A 192 28.46 -14.74 4.60
C PRO A 192 27.77 -13.50 4.00
N GLY A 193 28.00 -12.34 4.62
CA GLY A 193 27.40 -11.08 4.19
C GLY A 193 28.00 -10.53 2.88
N ALA A 194 27.59 -9.31 2.52
CA ALA A 194 28.13 -8.63 1.35
C ALA A 194 29.65 -8.43 1.47
N ALA A 195 30.37 -8.70 0.38
CA ALA A 195 31.78 -8.43 0.29
C ALA A 195 32.05 -6.93 0.40
N MET A 196 32.98 -6.52 1.25
CA MET A 196 33.43 -5.12 1.28
C MET A 196 34.80 -5.02 0.61
N MET A 197 34.98 -3.98 -0.21
CA MET A 197 36.26 -3.68 -0.87
C MET A 197 36.87 -4.90 -1.61
N ASN A 198 36.04 -5.86 -2.04
CA ASN A 198 36.44 -7.12 -2.67
C ASN A 198 37.53 -7.94 -1.95
N SER A 199 37.76 -7.70 -0.65
CA SER A 199 38.91 -8.25 0.10
C SER A 199 38.57 -8.75 1.51
N LYS A 200 37.33 -8.55 1.94
CA LYS A 200 36.82 -9.00 3.25
C LYS A 200 35.34 -9.36 3.19
N LEU A 201 34.94 -10.30 4.04
CA LEU A 201 33.55 -10.64 4.32
C LEU A 201 33.31 -10.70 5.82
N PHE A 202 32.04 -10.66 6.19
CA PHE A 202 31.60 -10.76 7.57
C PHE A 202 30.64 -11.94 7.75
N VAL A 203 30.72 -12.58 8.91
CA VAL A 203 29.83 -13.66 9.33
C VAL A 203 29.41 -13.43 10.79
N GLY A 204 28.17 -13.82 11.09
CA GLY A 204 27.72 -14.02 12.46
C GLY A 204 28.12 -15.41 12.93
N THR A 205 28.54 -15.51 14.18
CA THR A 205 29.03 -16.77 14.76
C THR A 205 28.09 -17.32 15.82
N ALA A 206 28.21 -18.61 16.15
CA ALA A 206 27.29 -19.33 17.04
C ALA A 206 27.24 -18.75 18.47
N ASP A 207 28.29 -18.08 18.91
CA ASP A 207 28.39 -17.35 20.18
C ASP A 207 27.85 -15.90 20.09
N GLY A 208 27.20 -15.54 18.98
CA GLY A 208 26.52 -14.26 18.82
C GLY A 208 27.43 -13.08 18.49
N ARG A 209 28.65 -13.33 17.99
CA ARG A 209 29.63 -12.30 17.63
C ARG A 209 29.65 -12.05 16.12
N LEU A 210 30.27 -10.94 15.73
CA LEU A 210 30.59 -10.63 14.35
C LEU A 210 32.07 -10.91 14.09
N PHE A 211 32.37 -11.70 13.07
CA PHE A 211 33.74 -11.96 12.61
C PHE A 211 33.93 -11.47 11.18
N GLU A 212 35.09 -10.87 10.92
CA GLU A 212 35.60 -10.53 9.60
C GLU A 212 36.61 -11.59 9.16
N ARG A 213 36.50 -12.05 7.91
CA ARG A 213 37.56 -12.80 7.22
C ARG A 213 38.15 -11.88 6.17
N VAL A 214 39.42 -11.50 6.33
CA VAL A 214 40.09 -10.47 5.52
C VAL A 214 41.46 -10.91 5.02
N TRP A 215 41.79 -10.51 3.79
CA TRP A 215 43.12 -10.66 3.23
C TRP A 215 44.03 -9.52 3.70
N ASN A 216 45.07 -9.83 4.47
CA ASN A 216 45.99 -8.82 5.01
C ASN A 216 47.16 -8.46 4.07
N GLY A 217 47.12 -8.90 2.81
CA GLY A 217 48.20 -8.74 1.84
C GLY A 217 49.09 -9.99 1.68
N SER A 218 49.11 -10.90 2.67
CA SER A 218 49.90 -12.14 2.60
C SER A 218 49.11 -13.40 2.92
N GLN A 219 48.09 -13.31 3.79
CA GLN A 219 47.26 -14.43 4.20
C GLN A 219 45.87 -13.95 4.62
N TRP A 220 44.94 -14.90 4.62
CA TRP A 220 43.61 -14.68 5.18
C TRP A 220 43.66 -14.78 6.72
N VAL A 221 43.17 -13.76 7.40
CA VAL A 221 43.10 -13.69 8.86
C VAL A 221 41.66 -13.48 9.34
N TRP A 222 41.37 -14.00 10.53
CA TRP A 222 40.11 -13.75 11.24
C TRP A 222 40.28 -12.54 12.14
N VAL A 223 39.35 -11.59 12.07
CA VAL A 223 39.27 -10.45 12.98
C VAL A 223 37.93 -10.51 13.71
N ASP A 224 37.99 -10.46 15.03
CA ASP A 224 36.83 -10.50 15.91
C ASP A 224 36.34 -9.07 16.18
N HIS A 225 35.12 -8.74 15.75
CA HIS A 225 34.50 -7.43 15.97
C HIS A 225 33.71 -7.37 17.28
N GLY A 226 33.70 -8.45 18.05
CA GLY A 226 32.92 -8.62 19.25
C GLY A 226 31.43 -8.77 18.95
N ALA A 227 30.64 -8.66 20.00
CA ALA A 227 29.21 -8.51 19.91
C ALA A 227 28.81 -7.02 20.05
N PRO A 228 27.66 -6.61 19.52
CA PRO A 228 27.09 -5.30 19.83
C PRO A 228 26.85 -5.15 21.35
N PRO A 229 26.99 -3.94 21.92
CA PRO A 229 26.86 -3.74 23.37
C PRO A 229 25.53 -4.29 23.93
N GLY A 230 25.62 -5.21 24.90
CA GLY A 230 24.45 -5.75 25.61
C GLY A 230 23.56 -6.71 24.80
N THR A 231 23.99 -7.15 23.61
CA THR A 231 23.21 -8.08 22.78
C THR A 231 24.11 -8.95 21.89
N THR A 232 23.51 -9.77 21.04
CA THR A 232 24.20 -10.69 20.12
C THR A 232 23.78 -10.42 18.68
N VAL A 233 24.65 -10.73 17.72
CA VAL A 233 24.30 -10.77 16.30
C VAL A 233 23.31 -11.92 16.08
N ALA A 234 22.15 -11.63 15.48
CA ALA A 234 21.08 -12.60 15.27
C ALA A 234 20.77 -12.85 13.78
N THR A 235 21.15 -11.94 12.89
CA THR A 235 20.92 -12.07 11.45
C THR A 235 22.24 -12.09 10.67
N ALA A 236 22.18 -12.57 9.42
CA ALA A 236 23.32 -12.44 8.52
C ALA A 236 23.70 -10.96 8.33
N PRO A 237 25.00 -10.61 8.24
CA PRO A 237 25.42 -9.25 7.94
C PRO A 237 24.83 -8.77 6.60
N GLY A 238 24.07 -7.69 6.65
CA GLY A 238 23.42 -7.06 5.50
C GLY A 238 24.24 -5.92 4.89
N ALA A 239 23.81 -5.48 3.70
CA ALA A 239 24.33 -4.40 2.84
C ALA A 239 25.53 -3.58 3.37
N ALA A 240 26.61 -3.55 2.60
CA ALA A 240 27.71 -2.63 2.83
C ALA A 240 27.34 -1.24 2.28
N MET A 241 27.44 -0.20 3.09
CA MET A 241 27.30 1.20 2.63
C MET A 241 28.66 1.91 2.69
N MET A 242 29.02 2.62 1.62
CA MET A 242 30.22 3.48 1.56
C MET A 242 31.52 2.80 2.04
N ASP A 243 31.72 1.52 1.71
CA ASP A 243 32.90 0.69 1.99
C ASP A 243 33.36 0.59 3.48
N SER A 244 32.61 1.14 4.42
CA SER A 244 33.05 1.32 5.82
C SER A 244 32.00 0.91 6.86
N LYS A 245 30.84 0.42 6.42
CA LYS A 245 29.66 0.16 7.26
C LYS A 245 28.96 -1.13 6.86
N LEU A 246 28.57 -1.95 7.83
CA LEU A 246 27.58 -3.02 7.65
C LEU A 246 26.51 -2.93 8.72
N PHE A 247 25.39 -3.60 8.45
CA PHE A 247 24.27 -3.66 9.37
C PHE A 247 23.92 -5.10 9.76
N VAL A 248 23.50 -5.28 11.01
CA VAL A 248 23.01 -6.55 11.53
C VAL A 248 21.75 -6.32 12.36
N GLY A 249 20.83 -7.28 12.32
CA GLY A 249 19.79 -7.42 13.32
C GLY A 249 20.33 -8.17 14.53
N THR A 250 19.93 -7.75 15.72
CA THR A 250 20.45 -8.27 16.99
C THR A 250 19.40 -9.02 17.81
N GLY A 251 19.85 -9.83 18.77
CA GLY A 251 18.97 -10.68 19.59
C GLY A 251 17.95 -9.92 20.44
N ASN A 252 18.21 -8.64 20.73
CA ASN A 252 17.24 -7.73 21.36
C ASN A 252 16.26 -7.07 20.36
N GLY A 253 16.35 -7.38 19.07
CA GLY A 253 15.46 -6.88 18.03
C GLY A 253 15.87 -5.54 17.40
N HIS A 254 17.00 -4.96 17.79
CA HIS A 254 17.51 -3.70 17.25
C HIS A 254 18.20 -3.88 15.89
N LEU A 255 18.39 -2.75 15.21
CA LEU A 255 19.32 -2.63 14.09
C LEU A 255 20.64 -2.04 14.60
N TYR A 256 21.76 -2.72 14.36
CA TYR A 256 23.10 -2.21 14.68
C TYR A 256 23.94 -2.00 13.42
N GLU A 257 24.60 -0.85 13.36
CA GLU A 257 25.64 -0.54 12.38
C GLU A 257 27.01 -0.85 12.99
N ARG A 258 27.86 -1.54 12.24
CA ARG A 258 29.29 -1.66 12.52
C ARG A 258 30.03 -0.76 11.54
N LEU A 259 30.59 0.33 12.06
CA LEU A 259 31.16 1.45 11.31
C LEU A 259 32.66 1.62 11.59
N TRP A 260 33.45 1.83 10.54
CA TRP A 260 34.81 2.34 10.66
C TRP A 260 34.80 3.87 10.73
N ASN A 261 35.19 4.45 11.87
CA ASN A 261 35.15 5.90 12.08
C ASN A 261 36.42 6.64 11.61
N GLY A 262 37.28 6.00 10.84
CA GLY A 262 38.61 6.50 10.46
C GLY A 262 39.75 6.07 11.38
N SER A 263 39.46 5.60 12.60
CA SER A 263 40.48 5.17 13.57
C SER A 263 40.23 3.79 14.18
N ARG A 264 38.96 3.43 14.39
CA ARG A 264 38.54 2.15 14.96
C ARG A 264 37.15 1.77 14.48
N TRP A 265 36.84 0.48 14.59
CA TRP A 265 35.48 -0.01 14.42
C TRP A 265 34.63 0.31 15.66
N VAL A 266 33.46 0.90 15.44
CA VAL A 266 32.47 1.24 16.48
C VAL A 266 31.12 0.61 16.17
N TRP A 267 30.37 0.27 17.21
CA TRP A 267 28.98 -0.13 17.11
C TRP A 267 28.10 1.10 17.29
N VAL A 268 27.11 1.28 16.41
CA VAL A 268 26.09 2.32 16.51
C VAL A 268 24.73 1.63 16.57
N ASP A 269 23.95 1.92 17.61
CA ASP A 269 22.59 1.39 17.78
C ASP A 269 21.62 2.31 17.02
N HIS A 270 20.84 1.74 16.10
CA HIS A 270 19.80 2.46 15.35
C HIS A 270 18.40 2.30 15.96
N ASP A 271 18.34 1.72 17.16
CA ASP A 271 17.13 1.33 17.88
C ASP A 271 16.33 0.28 17.08
N THR A 272 15.15 -0.01 17.59
CA THR A 272 14.08 -0.75 16.95
C THR A 272 13.27 0.15 16.00
N PRO A 273 12.72 -0.40 14.90
CA PRO A 273 11.66 0.28 14.18
C PRO A 273 10.45 0.49 15.10
N PRO A 274 9.75 1.65 15.05
CA PRO A 274 8.67 1.97 15.98
C PRO A 274 7.63 0.85 16.14
N GLY A 275 7.48 0.35 17.37
CA GLY A 275 6.48 -0.66 17.73
C GLY A 275 6.77 -2.09 17.25
N THR A 276 8.00 -2.40 16.81
CA THR A 276 8.36 -3.75 16.32
C THR A 276 9.85 -4.01 16.42
N THR A 277 10.32 -5.18 15.98
CA THR A 277 11.73 -5.59 16.01
C THR A 277 12.21 -6.04 14.64
N VAL A 278 13.50 -5.88 14.36
CA VAL A 278 14.16 -6.42 13.16
C VAL A 278 14.11 -7.95 13.21
N ASN A 279 13.68 -8.59 12.11
CA ASN A 279 13.46 -10.04 12.06
C ASN A 279 14.21 -10.75 10.92
N ALA A 280 14.88 -10.02 10.04
CA ALA A 280 15.69 -10.63 8.99
C ALA A 280 16.98 -9.84 8.75
N ALA A 281 17.87 -10.40 7.94
CA ALA A 281 19.04 -9.71 7.45
C ALA A 281 18.64 -8.38 6.79
N PRO A 282 19.26 -7.25 7.16
CA PRO A 282 19.03 -5.98 6.47
C PRO A 282 19.33 -6.10 4.97
N GLY A 283 18.42 -5.57 4.14
CA GLY A 283 18.51 -5.68 2.68
C GLY A 283 19.29 -4.54 2.03
N ALA A 284 19.32 -4.53 0.69
CA ALA A 284 20.15 -3.64 -0.13
C ALA A 284 20.11 -2.15 0.26
N ALA A 285 21.26 -1.50 0.14
CA ALA A 285 21.38 -0.05 0.18
C ALA A 285 20.82 0.52 -1.12
N MET A 286 19.70 1.24 -1.08
CA MET A 286 19.26 2.03 -2.22
C MET A 286 19.89 3.42 -2.13
N MET A 287 20.51 3.87 -3.22
CA MET A 287 21.08 5.23 -3.35
C MET A 287 22.04 5.60 -2.21
N ASP A 288 22.79 4.62 -1.68
CA ASP A 288 23.77 4.77 -0.58
C ASP A 288 23.29 5.44 0.72
N SER A 289 21.97 5.64 0.89
CA SER A 289 21.39 6.40 2.01
C SER A 289 20.16 5.76 2.65
N LYS A 290 19.65 4.67 2.05
CA LYS A 290 18.44 3.97 2.48
C LYS A 290 18.73 2.50 2.76
N LEU A 291 18.38 2.04 3.95
CA LEU A 291 18.48 0.64 4.35
C LEU A 291 17.09 0.09 4.63
N PHE A 292 16.73 -1.02 3.99
CA PHE A 292 15.44 -1.66 4.22
C PHE A 292 15.54 -2.85 5.17
N VAL A 293 14.58 -2.98 6.07
CA VAL A 293 14.48 -4.09 7.03
C VAL A 293 13.05 -4.60 7.10
N SER A 294 12.91 -5.92 7.13
CA SER A 294 11.65 -6.58 7.47
C SER A 294 11.55 -6.80 8.97
N THR A 295 10.35 -6.61 9.53
CA THR A 295 10.14 -6.65 10.97
C THR A 295 9.28 -7.83 11.42
N ALA A 296 9.29 -8.09 12.74
CA ALA A 296 8.45 -9.13 13.34
C ALA A 296 6.95 -8.88 13.16
N SER A 297 6.54 -7.60 13.03
CA SER A 297 5.15 -7.22 12.70
C SER A 297 4.76 -7.51 11.23
N GLY A 298 5.69 -8.03 10.41
CA GLY A 298 5.45 -8.30 8.99
C GLY A 298 5.43 -7.03 8.12
N ARG A 299 6.01 -5.94 8.63
CA ARG A 299 6.11 -4.66 7.94
C ARG A 299 7.51 -4.49 7.33
N LEU A 300 7.57 -3.67 6.30
CA LEU A 300 8.84 -3.18 5.74
C LEU A 300 9.12 -1.79 6.32
N TYR A 301 10.33 -1.58 6.81
CA TYR A 301 10.82 -0.27 7.24
C TYR A 301 12.05 0.14 6.46
N GLU A 302 12.15 1.44 6.17
CA GLU A 302 13.33 2.09 5.66
C GLU A 302 14.01 2.85 6.81
N ARG A 303 15.32 2.67 6.96
CA ARG A 303 16.19 3.51 7.77
C ARG A 303 16.90 4.46 6.81
N THR A 304 16.58 5.75 6.87
CA THR A 304 17.11 6.76 5.94
C THR A 304 17.83 7.87 6.68
N TRP A 305 18.94 8.34 6.10
CA TRP A 305 19.66 9.51 6.56
C TRP A 305 19.19 10.75 5.79
N ASP A 306 18.76 11.80 6.49
CA ASP A 306 18.29 13.05 5.87
C ASP A 306 19.38 14.12 5.70
N GLY A 307 20.64 13.78 5.98
CA GLY A 307 21.76 14.72 6.06
C GLY A 307 22.11 15.13 7.49
N THR A 308 21.18 15.02 8.43
CA THR A 308 21.36 15.47 9.82
C THR A 308 21.08 14.38 10.86
N ARG A 309 20.10 13.51 10.60
CA ARG A 309 19.70 12.43 11.50
C ARG A 309 19.17 11.25 10.71
N TRP A 310 19.23 10.08 11.35
CA TRP A 310 18.58 8.90 10.84
C TRP A 310 17.10 8.89 11.22
N THR A 311 16.20 8.61 10.28
CA THR A 311 14.75 8.41 10.53
C THR A 311 14.26 7.03 10.10
N TRP A 312 13.21 6.54 10.76
CA TRP A 312 12.52 5.31 10.39
C TRP A 312 11.27 5.69 9.58
N VAL A 313 11.12 5.09 8.40
CA VAL A 313 9.95 5.24 7.54
C VAL A 313 9.25 3.90 7.42
N ASN A 314 7.96 3.86 7.73
CA ASN A 314 7.14 2.66 7.67
C ASN A 314 6.52 2.52 6.27
N HIS A 315 6.86 1.44 5.57
CA HIS A 315 6.34 1.16 4.22
C HIS A 315 5.09 0.29 4.23
N GLY A 316 4.54 -0.02 5.42
CA GLY A 316 3.38 -0.87 5.59
C GLY A 316 3.70 -2.35 5.44
N THR A 317 2.66 -3.14 5.22
CA THR A 317 2.75 -4.58 4.95
C THR A 317 2.76 -4.83 3.44
N ALA A 318 3.25 -5.99 3.01
CA ALA A 318 3.21 -6.41 1.61
C ALA A 318 1.78 -6.86 1.22
N LEU A 319 0.90 -5.88 1.05
CA LEU A 319 -0.42 -6.04 0.47
C LEU A 319 -0.60 -4.96 -0.60
N HIS A 320 -1.04 -5.39 -1.78
CA HIS A 320 -1.31 -4.50 -2.91
C HIS A 320 -2.78 -4.06 -2.90
N ASP A 321 -3.02 -2.89 -3.47
CA ASP A 321 -4.36 -2.38 -3.71
C ASP A 321 -5.12 -3.32 -4.66
N ARG A 322 -6.37 -3.65 -4.30
CA ARG A 322 -7.21 -4.58 -5.08
C ARG A 322 -8.56 -3.96 -5.40
N ALA A 323 -8.91 -3.90 -6.67
CA ALA A 323 -10.24 -3.52 -7.13
C ALA A 323 -11.17 -4.73 -7.28
N GLU A 324 -12.46 -4.52 -7.03
CA GLU A 324 -13.52 -5.51 -7.21
C GLU A 324 -14.81 -4.81 -7.64
N HIS A 325 -15.49 -5.32 -8.68
CA HIS A 325 -16.86 -4.90 -9.00
C HIS A 325 -17.80 -5.48 -7.95
N VAL A 326 -18.40 -4.61 -7.15
CA VAL A 326 -19.34 -4.98 -6.08
C VAL A 326 -20.80 -4.81 -6.49
N VAL A 327 -21.07 -4.01 -7.53
CA VAL A 327 -22.37 -3.91 -8.21
C VAL A 327 -22.13 -3.86 -9.72
N GLY A 328 -22.96 -4.60 -10.47
CA GLY A 328 -22.78 -4.78 -11.90
C GLY A 328 -21.56 -5.62 -12.25
N ARG A 329 -21.40 -5.91 -13.55
CA ARG A 329 -20.22 -6.61 -14.08
C ARG A 329 -19.36 -5.64 -14.91
N PRO A 330 -18.05 -5.93 -15.10
CA PRO A 330 -17.25 -5.23 -16.11
C PRO A 330 -17.95 -5.32 -17.47
N GLY A 331 -18.03 -4.19 -18.18
CA GLY A 331 -18.75 -4.11 -19.45
C GLY A 331 -18.68 -2.71 -20.06
N SER A 332 -19.12 -2.58 -21.31
CA SER A 332 -19.16 -1.31 -22.06
C SER A 332 -20.56 -0.71 -22.16
N ASP A 333 -21.56 -1.37 -21.58
CA ASP A 333 -22.92 -0.85 -21.43
C ASP A 333 -22.90 0.43 -20.58
N PRO A 334 -23.73 1.44 -20.93
CA PRO A 334 -23.80 2.67 -20.19
C PRO A 334 -24.33 2.38 -18.79
N LYS A 335 -23.54 2.73 -17.77
CA LYS A 335 -23.91 2.62 -16.36
C LYS A 335 -23.43 3.86 -15.62
N LEU A 336 -24.21 4.27 -14.62
CA LEU A 336 -23.75 5.25 -13.66
C LEU A 336 -22.63 4.59 -12.84
N SER A 337 -21.40 4.98 -13.15
CA SER A 337 -20.20 4.30 -12.67
C SER A 337 -19.62 5.01 -11.45
N ILE A 338 -19.44 4.26 -10.38
CA ILE A 338 -19.00 4.76 -9.06
C ILE A 338 -17.77 4.00 -8.62
N LEU A 339 -16.75 4.74 -8.18
CA LEU A 339 -15.59 4.19 -7.50
C LEU A 339 -15.69 4.44 -6.00
N ILE A 340 -15.58 3.38 -5.20
CA ILE A 340 -15.49 3.47 -3.75
C ILE A 340 -14.05 3.12 -3.34
N MET A 341 -13.40 3.99 -2.57
CA MET A 341 -12.08 3.74 -1.99
C MET A 341 -12.05 4.11 -0.50
N GLY A 342 -11.06 3.61 0.24
CA GLY A 342 -10.90 3.89 1.66
C GLY A 342 -9.66 4.74 1.94
N ASP A 343 -9.70 5.63 2.94
CA ASP A 343 -8.51 6.27 3.50
C ASP A 343 -8.30 5.92 4.98
N GLY A 344 -7.07 5.64 5.37
CA GLY A 344 -6.70 5.27 6.74
C GLY A 344 -6.98 3.82 7.12
N TYR A 345 -7.39 2.95 6.19
CA TYR A 345 -7.59 1.53 6.47
C TYR A 345 -6.28 0.75 6.27
N ALA A 346 -5.68 0.25 7.36
CA ALA A 346 -4.52 -0.65 7.26
C ALA A 346 -4.94 -2.05 6.77
N GLU A 347 -3.97 -2.92 6.46
CA GLU A 347 -4.26 -4.29 6.01
C GLU A 347 -5.21 -5.04 6.97
N ALA A 348 -5.00 -4.90 8.28
CA ALA A 348 -5.85 -5.53 9.29
C ALA A 348 -7.29 -4.98 9.30
N ASP A 349 -7.50 -3.77 8.79
CA ASP A 349 -8.81 -3.11 8.73
C ASP A 349 -9.59 -3.47 7.46
N MET A 350 -8.98 -4.15 6.48
CA MET A 350 -9.64 -4.46 5.20
C MET A 350 -10.98 -5.21 5.37
N PRO A 351 -11.14 -6.19 6.28
CA PRO A 351 -12.46 -6.79 6.53
C PRO A 351 -13.49 -5.78 7.04
N ALA A 352 -13.09 -4.86 7.93
CA ALA A 352 -13.96 -3.82 8.45
C ALA A 352 -14.34 -2.81 7.36
N TYR A 353 -13.37 -2.35 6.55
CA TYR A 353 -13.61 -1.50 5.38
C TYR A 353 -14.68 -2.09 4.45
N ARG A 354 -14.52 -3.36 4.05
CA ARG A 354 -15.47 -4.06 3.19
C ARG A 354 -16.86 -4.15 3.82
N SER A 355 -16.91 -4.40 5.13
CA SER A 355 -18.18 -4.39 5.88
C SER A 355 -18.83 -3.01 5.84
N GLN A 356 -18.08 -1.94 6.06
CA GLN A 356 -18.61 -0.57 6.04
C GLN A 356 -19.10 -0.15 4.65
N VAL A 357 -18.35 -0.49 3.59
CA VAL A 357 -18.80 -0.25 2.22
C VAL A 357 -20.14 -0.93 1.98
N THR A 358 -20.28 -2.19 2.43
CA THR A 358 -21.52 -2.95 2.27
C THR A 358 -22.66 -2.36 3.09
N SER A 359 -22.44 -2.10 4.39
CA SER A 359 -23.51 -1.69 5.32
C SER A 359 -23.91 -0.23 5.22
N GLN A 360 -23.02 0.63 4.70
CA GLN A 360 -23.27 2.07 4.61
C GLN A 360 -23.47 2.51 3.17
N VAL A 361 -22.46 2.35 2.33
CA VAL A 361 -22.47 2.94 0.98
C VAL A 361 -23.40 2.18 0.03
N LEU A 362 -23.31 0.85 -0.02
CA LEU A 362 -24.17 0.06 -0.89
C LEU A 362 -25.63 0.06 -0.42
N VAL A 363 -25.87 0.10 0.89
CA VAL A 363 -27.23 0.29 1.43
C VAL A 363 -27.76 1.67 1.05
N ALA A 364 -26.98 2.75 1.18
CA ALA A 364 -27.39 4.09 0.76
C ALA A 364 -27.74 4.14 -0.74
N LEU A 365 -26.97 3.45 -1.60
CA LEU A 365 -27.26 3.28 -3.03
C LEU A 365 -28.47 2.40 -3.33
N SER A 366 -29.08 1.79 -2.32
CA SER A 366 -30.29 0.96 -2.42
C SER A 366 -31.48 1.56 -1.66
N LEU A 367 -31.39 2.81 -1.19
CA LEU A 367 -32.48 3.47 -0.48
C LEU A 367 -33.50 4.10 -1.44
N ASP A 368 -34.75 4.17 -0.95
CA ASP A 368 -35.84 4.91 -1.57
C ASP A 368 -36.05 4.57 -3.06
N GLN A 369 -35.98 5.57 -3.94
CA GLN A 369 -36.12 5.41 -5.39
C GLN A 369 -35.02 4.52 -5.97
N LEU A 370 -33.81 4.49 -5.41
CA LEU A 370 -32.68 3.74 -5.97
C LEU A 370 -32.84 2.21 -5.84
N LEU A 371 -33.68 1.75 -4.90
CA LEU A 371 -33.93 0.32 -4.69
C LEU A 371 -34.40 -0.39 -5.98
N LEU A 372 -35.20 0.30 -6.78
CA LEU A 372 -35.77 -0.25 -8.01
C LEU A 372 -34.87 -0.07 -9.25
N HIS A 373 -33.75 0.64 -9.09
CA HIS A 373 -32.83 1.02 -10.18
C HIS A 373 -31.41 0.49 -9.99
N GLN A 374 -31.28 -0.66 -9.31
CA GLN A 374 -29.97 -1.30 -9.12
C GLN A 374 -29.30 -1.69 -10.45
N GLY A 375 -30.08 -1.86 -11.52
CA GLY A 375 -29.60 -2.14 -12.87
C GLY A 375 -28.81 -1.00 -13.50
N ALA A 376 -29.04 0.25 -13.08
CA ALA A 376 -28.38 1.44 -13.63
C ALA A 376 -26.93 1.63 -13.15
N PHE A 377 -26.51 0.96 -12.07
CA PHE A 377 -25.23 1.22 -11.41
C PHE A 377 -24.13 0.21 -11.79
N ARG A 378 -22.90 0.72 -11.87
CA ARG A 378 -21.66 -0.07 -11.84
C ARG A 378 -20.78 0.47 -10.72
N VAL A 379 -20.50 -0.37 -9.72
CA VAL A 379 -19.74 0.07 -8.54
C VAL A 379 -18.47 -0.75 -8.40
N VAL A 380 -17.33 -0.08 -8.40
CA VAL A 380 -16.01 -0.67 -8.17
C VAL A 380 -15.56 -0.27 -6.78
N ARG A 381 -15.22 -1.24 -5.92
CA ARG A 381 -14.56 -1.01 -4.64
C ARG A 381 -13.07 -1.24 -4.79
N VAL A 382 -12.24 -0.35 -4.26
CA VAL A 382 -10.78 -0.53 -4.13
C VAL A 382 -10.41 -0.68 -2.68
N ASP A 383 -9.84 -1.83 -2.35
CA ASP A 383 -9.20 -2.10 -1.07
C ASP A 383 -7.85 -1.36 -1.03
N LEU A 384 -7.91 -0.06 -0.75
CA LEU A 384 -6.75 0.83 -0.73
C LEU A 384 -6.06 0.75 0.64
N VAL A 385 -4.83 0.21 0.67
CA VAL A 385 -4.17 -0.15 1.94
C VAL A 385 -3.30 0.99 2.46
N SER A 386 -3.69 1.56 3.59
CA SER A 386 -2.89 2.56 4.33
C SER A 386 -1.77 1.91 5.14
N VAL A 387 -0.70 2.66 5.39
CA VAL A 387 0.44 2.19 6.17
C VAL A 387 0.07 1.94 7.63
N GLU A 388 -0.87 2.70 8.19
CA GLU A 388 -1.38 2.53 9.54
C GLU A 388 -2.88 2.79 9.61
N SER A 389 -3.46 2.45 10.76
CA SER A 389 -4.91 2.53 10.99
C SER A 389 -5.30 3.93 11.49
N GLY A 390 -6.24 4.54 10.78
CA GLY A 390 -6.75 5.88 10.99
C GLY A 390 -6.10 6.93 10.08
N VAL A 391 -6.57 8.16 10.21
CA VAL A 391 -6.11 9.32 9.45
C VAL A 391 -5.64 10.44 10.39
N ARG A 392 -5.02 11.48 9.83
CA ARG A 392 -4.78 12.72 10.57
C ARG A 392 -6.13 13.35 10.92
N GLU A 393 -6.27 13.85 12.14
CA GLU A 393 -7.49 14.52 12.58
C GLU A 393 -7.19 15.92 13.10
N ARG A 394 -8.06 16.88 12.78
CA ARG A 394 -7.94 18.27 13.21
C ARG A 394 -9.21 18.74 13.91
N ARG A 395 -9.06 19.66 14.86
CA ARG A 395 -10.19 20.33 15.54
C ARG A 395 -10.04 21.84 15.51
N TYR A 396 -11.17 22.53 15.46
CA TYR A 396 -11.24 23.98 15.38
C TYR A 396 -12.01 24.58 16.55
N SER A 397 -11.62 25.79 16.95
CA SER A 397 -12.44 26.63 17.83
C SER A 397 -13.60 27.24 17.05
N THR A 398 -14.58 27.81 17.75
CA THR A 398 -15.68 28.59 17.15
C THR A 398 -15.20 29.82 16.35
N ARG A 399 -13.94 30.23 16.51
CA ARG A 399 -13.29 31.31 15.74
C ARG A 399 -12.45 30.79 14.58
N GLY A 400 -12.51 29.50 14.27
CA GLY A 400 -11.76 28.87 13.17
C GLY A 400 -10.26 28.68 13.43
N THR A 401 -9.79 28.77 14.68
CA THR A 401 -8.39 28.51 15.03
C THR A 401 -8.19 27.03 15.34
N ILE A 402 -7.09 26.42 14.90
CA ILE A 402 -6.77 25.01 15.19
C ILE A 402 -6.54 24.84 16.70
N THR A 403 -7.29 23.94 17.33
CA THR A 403 -7.18 23.59 18.76
C THR A 403 -6.51 22.24 18.99
N SER A 404 -6.57 21.34 18.01
CA SER A 404 -5.90 20.03 18.04
C SER A 404 -5.53 19.59 16.63
N ASP A 405 -4.40 18.91 16.50
CA ASP A 405 -3.90 18.35 15.23
C ASP A 405 -3.12 17.06 15.54
N VAL A 406 -3.76 15.91 15.33
CA VAL A 406 -3.19 14.59 15.61
C VAL A 406 -2.82 13.95 14.27
N PHE A 407 -1.52 13.81 14.02
CA PHE A 407 -1.03 13.25 12.78
C PHE A 407 -1.08 11.72 12.77
N LYS A 408 -1.61 11.16 11.68
CA LYS A 408 -1.39 9.77 11.23
C LYS A 408 -1.20 9.77 9.73
N SER A 409 -0.36 8.88 9.24
CA SER A 409 -0.14 8.70 7.81
C SER A 409 -1.24 7.84 7.20
N SER A 410 -1.99 8.42 6.26
CA SER A 410 -2.98 7.71 5.47
C SER A 410 -2.64 7.77 3.97
N ARG A 411 -3.33 6.97 3.15
CA ARG A 411 -3.02 6.85 1.73
C ARG A 411 -3.36 8.12 0.95
N LEU A 412 -4.53 8.70 1.22
CA LEU A 412 -5.07 9.85 0.49
C LEU A 412 -4.85 11.18 1.23
N GLY A 413 -4.53 11.14 2.52
CA GLY A 413 -4.24 12.34 3.30
C GLY A 413 -5.47 13.19 3.61
N LEU A 414 -6.65 12.57 3.70
CA LEU A 414 -7.88 13.22 4.17
C LEU A 414 -7.78 13.56 5.66
N ILE A 415 -8.32 14.72 6.04
CA ILE A 415 -8.24 15.23 7.40
C ILE A 415 -9.65 15.58 7.90
N PRO A 416 -10.35 14.63 8.55
CA PRO A 416 -11.61 14.93 9.21
C PRO A 416 -11.46 16.03 10.26
N ASN A 417 -12.42 16.94 10.27
CA ASN A 417 -12.55 18.03 11.22
C ASN A 417 -13.97 18.15 11.78
N ASP A 418 -14.17 19.08 12.72
CA ASP A 418 -15.41 19.31 13.47
C ASP A 418 -16.14 20.60 13.07
N SER A 419 -15.90 21.11 11.85
CA SER A 419 -16.43 22.39 11.39
C SER A 419 -17.32 22.23 10.16
N TRP A 420 -18.62 22.52 10.34
CA TRP A 420 -19.60 22.54 9.25
C TRP A 420 -19.23 23.53 8.13
N ASP A 421 -18.78 24.74 8.49
CA ASP A 421 -18.32 25.77 7.53
C ASP A 421 -17.10 25.33 6.69
N ARG A 422 -16.41 24.27 7.12
CA ARG A 422 -15.29 23.64 6.41
C ARG A 422 -15.65 22.28 5.85
N CYS A 423 -16.94 22.00 5.68
CA CYS A 423 -17.46 20.74 5.15
C CYS A 423 -16.92 19.51 5.89
N TRP A 424 -16.61 19.60 7.19
CA TRP A 424 -16.09 18.51 8.01
C TRP A 424 -14.75 17.89 7.56
N PHE A 425 -14.09 18.43 6.53
CA PHE A 425 -12.83 17.91 5.99
C PHE A 425 -11.87 19.03 5.58
N ASP A 426 -10.60 18.88 5.94
CA ASP A 426 -9.50 19.52 5.20
C ASP A 426 -8.85 18.49 4.27
N LEU A 427 -8.24 18.96 3.20
CA LEU A 427 -7.52 18.14 2.24
C LEU A 427 -6.02 18.43 2.29
N SER A 428 -5.21 17.39 2.16
CA SER A 428 -3.79 17.57 1.87
C SER A 428 -3.61 18.03 0.43
N THR A 429 -2.52 18.74 0.12
CA THR A 429 -2.27 19.29 -1.22
C THR A 429 -2.20 18.24 -2.34
N TYR A 430 -1.95 16.98 -1.98
CA TYR A 430 -1.86 15.86 -2.92
C TYR A 430 -3.13 15.01 -2.99
N THR A 431 -4.15 15.27 -2.16
CA THR A 431 -5.32 14.38 -2.00
C THR A 431 -6.08 14.20 -3.32
N ASP A 432 -6.45 15.30 -3.97
CA ASP A 432 -7.22 15.26 -5.21
C ASP A 432 -6.45 14.56 -6.34
N ALA A 433 -5.16 14.88 -6.50
CA ALA A 433 -4.30 14.26 -7.51
C ALA A 433 -4.16 12.74 -7.29
N ARG A 434 -4.07 12.28 -6.02
CA ARG A 434 -4.01 10.85 -5.71
C ARG A 434 -5.33 10.14 -5.98
N ILE A 435 -6.46 10.76 -5.62
CA ILE A 435 -7.79 10.20 -5.90
C ILE A 435 -7.97 10.03 -7.41
N GLU A 436 -7.64 11.05 -8.21
CA GLU A 436 -7.76 10.98 -9.67
C GLU A 436 -6.83 9.93 -10.27
N LYS A 437 -5.59 9.85 -9.81
CA LYS A 437 -4.63 8.82 -10.23
C LYS A 437 -5.16 7.41 -9.96
N LEU A 438 -5.77 7.18 -8.80
CA LEU A 438 -6.36 5.88 -8.43
C LEU A 438 -7.64 5.60 -9.21
N ARG A 439 -8.46 6.62 -9.49
CA ARG A 439 -9.65 6.52 -10.34
C ARG A 439 -9.27 6.06 -11.74
N LEU A 440 -8.35 6.76 -12.39
CA LEU A 440 -7.85 6.39 -13.72
C LEU A 440 -7.25 4.98 -13.75
N ARG A 441 -6.62 4.54 -12.64
CA ARG A 441 -6.01 3.21 -12.55
C ARG A 441 -7.03 2.08 -12.39
N PHE A 442 -8.06 2.27 -11.57
CA PHE A 442 -8.94 1.17 -11.13
C PHE A 442 -10.35 1.22 -11.70
N ALA A 443 -10.85 2.40 -12.04
CA ALA A 443 -12.18 2.61 -12.61
C ALA A 443 -12.20 3.91 -13.44
N PRO A 444 -11.47 3.97 -14.58
CA PRO A 444 -11.37 5.16 -15.41
C PRO A 444 -12.74 5.64 -15.95
N GLU A 445 -13.72 4.75 -16.02
CA GLU A 445 -15.11 5.03 -16.40
C GLU A 445 -15.95 5.64 -15.27
N ALA A 446 -15.48 5.61 -14.01
CA ALA A 446 -16.23 6.18 -12.90
C ALA A 446 -16.15 7.71 -12.92
N ASP A 447 -17.31 8.35 -13.03
CA ASP A 447 -17.45 9.81 -12.92
C ASP A 447 -17.70 10.25 -11.47
N HIS A 448 -18.07 9.30 -10.61
CA HIS A 448 -18.41 9.51 -9.21
C HIS A 448 -17.45 8.74 -8.31
N VAL A 449 -16.87 9.41 -7.33
CA VAL A 449 -15.95 8.81 -6.36
C VAL A 449 -16.49 8.98 -4.95
N ILE A 450 -16.47 7.90 -4.18
CA ILE A 450 -16.81 7.89 -2.77
C ILE A 450 -15.58 7.45 -2.00
N VAL A 451 -15.14 8.27 -1.05
CA VAL A 451 -14.05 7.93 -0.14
C VAL A 451 -14.60 7.75 1.26
N LEU A 452 -14.47 6.53 1.78
CA LEU A 452 -14.74 6.23 3.18
C LEU A 452 -13.47 6.44 4.00
N VAL A 453 -13.55 7.16 5.11
CA VAL A 453 -12.42 7.62 5.91
C VAL A 453 -12.46 6.98 7.27
N LYS A 454 -11.36 6.32 7.66
CA LYS A 454 -11.22 5.63 8.94
C LYS A 454 -11.10 6.61 10.12
N SER A 455 -12.24 7.16 10.54
CA SER A 455 -12.38 8.05 11.69
C SER A 455 -13.77 7.92 12.31
N ASP A 456 -13.84 7.99 13.64
CA ASP A 456 -15.09 8.04 14.39
C ASP A 456 -15.69 9.47 14.45
N THR A 457 -14.97 10.48 13.96
CA THR A 457 -15.48 11.86 13.85
C THR A 457 -16.71 11.84 12.96
N TRP A 458 -17.80 12.49 13.34
CA TRP A 458 -18.96 12.61 12.46
C TRP A 458 -18.68 13.64 11.35
N GLY A 459 -18.93 13.30 10.09
CA GLY A 459 -18.68 14.21 8.96
C GLY A 459 -18.86 13.58 7.58
N GLY A 460 -19.58 14.30 6.72
CA GLY A 460 -19.79 13.96 5.31
C GLY A 460 -19.69 15.23 4.48
N CYS A 461 -19.16 15.12 3.27
CA CYS A 461 -19.07 16.23 2.34
C CYS A 461 -19.02 15.71 0.91
N SER A 462 -19.73 16.34 -0.01
CA SER A 462 -19.75 15.87 -1.38
C SER A 462 -19.78 16.99 -2.41
N SER A 463 -19.20 16.72 -3.57
CA SER A 463 -19.41 17.54 -4.76
C SER A 463 -20.88 17.52 -5.20
N VAL A 464 -21.31 18.60 -5.85
CA VAL A 464 -22.59 18.63 -6.55
C VAL A 464 -22.39 18.16 -7.99
N GLY A 465 -22.94 17.00 -8.33
CA GLY A 465 -22.68 16.29 -9.59
C GLY A 465 -21.41 15.44 -9.54
N PRO A 466 -20.98 14.92 -10.71
CA PRO A 466 -19.77 14.12 -10.85
C PRO A 466 -18.57 14.72 -10.12
N GLY A 467 -17.84 13.87 -9.40
CA GLY A 467 -16.78 14.28 -8.49
C GLY A 467 -16.72 13.40 -7.25
N THR A 468 -16.14 13.93 -6.17
CA THR A 468 -15.80 13.15 -4.99
C THR A 468 -16.67 13.49 -3.78
N GLY A 469 -17.19 12.45 -3.11
CA GLY A 469 -17.77 12.52 -1.78
C GLY A 469 -16.87 11.86 -0.73
N TYR A 470 -16.80 12.45 0.45
CA TYR A 470 -16.00 12.03 1.59
C TYR A 470 -16.91 11.72 2.78
N PHE A 471 -16.68 10.58 3.43
CA PHE A 471 -17.49 10.13 4.55
C PHE A 471 -16.62 9.49 5.61
N THR A 472 -16.80 9.86 6.86
CA THR A 472 -16.18 9.14 7.98
C THR A 472 -16.97 7.88 8.35
N GLU A 473 -16.38 6.96 9.12
CA GLU A 473 -17.09 5.79 9.66
C GLU A 473 -18.23 6.19 10.61
N GLY A 474 -18.10 7.36 11.26
CA GLY A 474 -19.14 7.96 12.10
C GLY A 474 -20.36 8.46 11.32
N SER A 475 -20.23 8.66 10.01
CA SER A 475 -21.30 9.15 9.14
C SER A 475 -22.17 8.02 8.63
N GLY A 476 -23.20 7.64 9.40
CA GLY A 476 -24.11 6.56 9.05
C GLY A 476 -24.77 6.69 7.65
N MET A 477 -25.33 5.58 7.16
CA MET A 477 -25.88 5.44 5.79
C MET A 477 -26.85 6.55 5.34
N THR A 478 -27.61 7.15 6.26
CA THR A 478 -28.59 8.18 5.93
C THR A 478 -27.92 9.50 5.55
N THR A 479 -26.80 9.84 6.19
CA THR A 479 -25.91 10.93 5.76
C THR A 479 -25.30 10.61 4.41
N VAL A 480 -24.80 9.38 4.21
CA VAL A 480 -24.27 8.96 2.90
C VAL A 480 -25.31 9.17 1.80
N ALA A 481 -26.54 8.71 2.01
CA ALA A 481 -27.61 8.86 1.03
C ALA A 481 -27.96 10.34 0.74
N HIS A 482 -27.95 11.22 1.75
CA HIS A 482 -28.14 12.67 1.54
C HIS A 482 -27.09 13.23 0.59
N GLU A 483 -25.82 12.98 0.87
CA GLU A 483 -24.69 13.48 0.07
C GLU A 483 -24.63 12.86 -1.34
N LEU A 484 -25.10 11.63 -1.52
CA LEU A 484 -25.28 11.03 -2.84
C LEU A 484 -26.36 11.74 -3.66
N GLY A 485 -27.34 12.38 -3.02
CA GLY A 485 -28.28 13.28 -3.70
C GLY A 485 -27.57 14.44 -4.40
N HIS A 486 -26.60 15.05 -3.74
CA HIS A 486 -25.73 16.07 -4.35
C HIS A 486 -24.85 15.45 -5.44
N ASN A 487 -24.12 14.38 -5.12
CA ASN A 487 -23.10 13.79 -5.98
C ASN A 487 -23.67 13.22 -7.28
N LEU A 488 -24.71 12.41 -7.18
CA LEU A 488 -25.21 11.63 -8.31
C LEU A 488 -26.23 12.43 -9.13
N PHE A 489 -27.05 13.27 -8.48
CA PHE A 489 -28.26 13.83 -9.09
C PHE A 489 -28.34 15.37 -9.04
N ARG A 490 -27.27 16.02 -8.54
CA ARG A 490 -27.16 17.49 -8.42
C ARG A 490 -28.31 18.12 -7.65
N LEU A 491 -28.84 17.41 -6.65
CA LEU A 491 -29.84 17.97 -5.74
C LEU A 491 -29.16 19.04 -4.87
N GLY A 492 -29.89 20.07 -4.46
CA GLY A 492 -29.43 21.10 -3.52
C GLY A 492 -30.03 20.89 -2.14
N ASP A 493 -29.40 21.49 -1.13
CA ASP A 493 -29.92 21.44 0.23
C ASP A 493 -31.26 22.15 0.36
N GLU A 494 -32.21 21.49 1.02
CA GLU A 494 -33.55 22.02 1.29
C GLU A 494 -33.66 22.55 2.72
N TYR A 495 -32.70 22.28 3.60
CA TYR A 495 -32.76 22.72 4.99
C TYR A 495 -32.43 24.20 5.15
N LEU A 496 -32.80 24.70 6.33
CA LEU A 496 -32.42 26.01 6.85
C LEU A 496 -31.62 25.75 8.13
N SER A 497 -30.39 26.23 8.21
CA SER A 497 -29.64 26.20 9.47
C SER A 497 -30.24 27.18 10.48
N ASP A 498 -30.03 26.95 11.77
CA ASP A 498 -30.45 27.88 12.83
C ASP A 498 -29.81 29.28 12.70
N SER A 499 -28.67 29.34 12.01
CA SER A 499 -27.93 30.56 11.68
C SER A 499 -28.33 31.21 10.36
N ALA A 500 -29.26 30.63 9.59
CA ALA A 500 -29.67 31.16 8.29
C ALA A 500 -30.29 32.55 8.42
N ARG A 501 -29.69 33.54 7.73
CA ARG A 501 -30.15 34.94 7.72
C ARG A 501 -30.18 35.57 6.33
N GLU A 502 -29.68 34.87 5.32
CA GLU A 502 -29.44 35.47 4.00
C GLU A 502 -30.70 35.48 3.12
N THR A 503 -30.70 36.35 2.12
CA THR A 503 -31.70 36.39 1.05
C THR A 503 -31.05 35.95 -0.25
N TYR A 504 -31.59 34.92 -0.89
CA TYR A 504 -31.13 34.48 -2.19
C TYR A 504 -31.66 35.41 -3.29
N THR A 505 -30.77 35.87 -4.18
CA THR A 505 -31.11 36.79 -5.28
C THR A 505 -30.70 36.27 -6.67
N GLY A 506 -30.17 35.05 -6.73
CA GLY A 506 -29.72 34.40 -7.96
C GLY A 506 -30.79 33.54 -8.62
N VAL A 507 -30.35 32.74 -9.61
CA VAL A 507 -31.13 31.66 -10.22
C VAL A 507 -30.60 30.34 -9.68
N SER A 508 -31.47 29.51 -9.11
CA SER A 508 -31.00 28.25 -8.53
C SER A 508 -30.50 27.32 -9.63
N ASN A 509 -29.35 26.69 -9.42
CA ASN A 509 -28.81 25.67 -10.31
C ASN A 509 -29.31 24.26 -9.98
N TYR A 510 -30.12 24.11 -8.92
CA TYR A 510 -30.56 22.81 -8.43
C TYR A 510 -31.99 22.51 -8.88
N PRO A 511 -32.35 21.24 -9.14
CA PRO A 511 -33.68 20.86 -9.62
C PRO A 511 -34.74 20.89 -8.51
N ASN A 512 -34.34 20.77 -7.25
CA ASN A 512 -35.22 20.73 -6.07
C ASN A 512 -35.19 22.04 -5.25
N THR A 513 -34.59 23.10 -5.77
CA THR A 513 -34.77 24.45 -5.21
C THR A 513 -35.03 25.46 -6.31
N SER A 514 -35.80 26.50 -6.01
CA SER A 514 -36.18 27.52 -6.98
C SER A 514 -36.06 28.89 -6.36
N GLU A 515 -35.57 29.86 -7.13
CA GLU A 515 -35.69 31.27 -6.80
C GLU A 515 -37.15 31.69 -6.59
N ALA A 516 -37.37 32.87 -6.01
CA ALA A 516 -38.69 33.43 -5.77
C ALA A 516 -39.56 33.43 -7.05
N PRO A 517 -40.62 32.61 -7.11
CA PRO A 517 -41.42 32.48 -8.32
C PRO A 517 -42.36 33.69 -8.47
N SER A 518 -42.45 34.25 -9.68
CA SER A 518 -43.41 35.32 -10.00
C SER A 518 -44.85 34.82 -10.04
N ASP A 519 -45.03 33.56 -10.47
CA ASP A 519 -46.27 32.80 -10.47
C ASP A 519 -45.94 31.30 -10.45
N TRP A 520 -46.95 30.43 -10.46
CA TRP A 520 -46.72 28.99 -10.43
C TRP A 520 -45.90 28.48 -11.62
N THR A 521 -46.06 29.04 -12.82
CA THR A 521 -45.36 28.55 -14.03
C THR A 521 -43.85 28.83 -14.00
N ALA A 522 -43.41 29.78 -13.17
CA ALA A 522 -41.99 30.05 -12.92
C ALA A 522 -41.33 29.01 -11.98
N LEU A 523 -42.11 28.16 -11.30
CA LEU A 523 -41.58 27.16 -10.38
C LEU A 523 -41.11 25.91 -11.13
N LYS A 524 -39.89 25.43 -10.86
CA LYS A 524 -39.29 24.27 -11.55
C LYS A 524 -40.07 22.95 -11.46
N TRP A 525 -40.99 22.84 -10.51
CA TRP A 525 -41.83 21.65 -10.29
C TRP A 525 -43.32 21.98 -10.26
N PHE A 526 -43.73 23.05 -10.93
CA PHE A 526 -45.12 23.52 -10.95
C PHE A 526 -46.12 22.44 -11.36
N ASP A 527 -45.74 21.54 -12.25
CA ASP A 527 -46.57 20.44 -12.76
C ASP A 527 -46.88 19.37 -11.70
N LEU A 528 -46.15 19.37 -10.59
CA LEU A 528 -46.40 18.49 -9.43
C LEU A 528 -47.23 19.18 -8.33
N VAL A 529 -47.51 20.47 -8.47
CA VAL A 529 -48.26 21.25 -7.48
C VAL A 529 -49.77 21.12 -7.74
N HIS A 530 -50.54 20.85 -6.69
CA HIS A 530 -52.00 20.84 -6.81
C HIS A 530 -52.53 22.25 -7.16
N PRO A 531 -53.48 22.42 -8.11
CA PRO A 531 -53.93 23.74 -8.57
C PRO A 531 -54.39 24.70 -7.47
N ASP A 532 -55.02 24.18 -6.40
CA ASP A 532 -55.51 24.98 -5.27
C ASP A 532 -54.44 25.34 -4.22
N THR A 533 -53.16 25.06 -4.49
CA THR A 533 -52.07 25.36 -3.55
C THR A 533 -51.83 26.87 -3.45
N PRO A 534 -51.65 27.43 -2.24
CA PRO A 534 -51.22 28.82 -2.07
C PRO A 534 -49.75 29.05 -2.48
N LEU A 535 -49.47 30.18 -3.15
CA LEU A 535 -48.13 30.66 -3.50
C LEU A 535 -47.81 31.97 -2.77
N PRO A 536 -46.78 32.05 -1.92
CA PRO A 536 -45.99 30.94 -1.40
C PRO A 536 -46.80 30.04 -0.46
N THR A 537 -46.36 28.79 -0.30
CA THR A 537 -46.99 27.82 0.61
C THR A 537 -46.47 28.04 2.02
N ASN A 538 -47.35 28.37 2.97
CA ASN A 538 -46.96 28.65 4.35
C ASN A 538 -46.54 27.37 5.08
N ALA A 539 -45.25 27.26 5.39
CA ALA A 539 -44.68 26.09 6.10
C ALA A 539 -45.24 25.88 7.52
N ALA A 540 -45.64 26.96 8.21
CA ALA A 540 -46.21 26.89 9.55
C ALA A 540 -47.70 26.51 9.55
N ARG A 541 -48.39 26.66 8.42
CA ARG A 541 -49.81 26.34 8.28
C ARG A 541 -50.09 25.75 6.90
N PRO A 542 -49.59 24.52 6.61
CA PRO A 542 -49.87 23.86 5.35
C PRO A 542 -51.37 23.56 5.21
N PRO A 543 -51.90 23.41 3.98
CA PRO A 543 -53.30 23.07 3.78
C PRO A 543 -53.69 21.77 4.49
N ALA A 544 -54.96 21.67 4.90
CA ALA A 544 -55.45 20.53 5.66
C ALA A 544 -55.32 19.22 4.86
N GLY A 545 -54.90 18.14 5.54
CA GLY A 545 -54.71 16.82 4.92
C GLY A 545 -53.42 16.63 4.13
N TRP A 546 -52.56 17.66 4.05
CA TRP A 546 -51.28 17.56 3.37
C TRP A 546 -50.29 16.64 4.09
N ASN A 547 -49.58 15.84 3.31
CA ASN A 547 -48.48 15.03 3.77
C ASN A 547 -47.17 15.81 3.61
N ARG A 548 -46.42 15.97 4.70
CA ARG A 548 -45.21 16.80 4.77
C ARG A 548 -44.10 16.38 3.79
N ARG A 549 -44.13 15.13 3.32
CA ARG A 549 -43.14 14.53 2.42
C ARG A 549 -43.57 14.49 0.95
N THR A 550 -44.87 14.36 0.69
CA THR A 550 -45.38 14.05 -0.66
C THR A 550 -46.29 15.11 -1.23
N SER A 551 -46.87 16.00 -0.42
CA SER A 551 -47.62 17.14 -0.92
C SER A 551 -46.65 18.26 -1.32
N VAL A 552 -46.63 18.56 -2.61
CA VAL A 552 -45.67 19.49 -3.23
C VAL A 552 -46.24 20.92 -3.26
N GLY A 553 -45.44 21.88 -2.81
CA GLY A 553 -45.75 23.31 -2.84
C GLY A 553 -44.50 24.15 -3.08
N ALA A 554 -44.54 25.41 -2.66
CA ALA A 554 -43.40 26.32 -2.70
C ALA A 554 -43.16 26.89 -1.30
N PHE A 555 -42.31 26.22 -0.52
CA PHE A 555 -41.99 26.62 0.86
C PHE A 555 -40.73 27.48 0.88
N GLU A 556 -40.82 28.69 1.41
CA GLU A 556 -39.68 29.61 1.45
C GLU A 556 -38.60 29.16 2.45
N GLY A 557 -37.36 29.39 2.03
CA GLY A 557 -36.10 29.11 2.71
C GLY A 557 -35.49 27.75 2.34
N ALA A 558 -34.20 27.73 2.02
CA ALA A 558 -33.44 26.53 1.62
C ALA A 558 -31.93 26.81 1.56
N GLY A 559 -31.14 25.83 1.13
CA GLY A 559 -29.71 25.99 0.85
C GLY A 559 -28.83 26.19 2.08
N GLY A 560 -29.32 25.84 3.27
CA GLY A 560 -28.62 26.00 4.54
C GLY A 560 -28.53 27.43 5.07
N SER A 561 -28.40 28.43 4.19
CA SER A 561 -28.10 29.82 4.58
C SER A 561 -29.21 30.83 4.23
N TYR A 562 -30.09 30.51 3.27
CA TYR A 562 -31.05 31.47 2.71
C TYR A 562 -32.41 31.36 3.38
N ALA A 563 -32.67 32.25 4.34
CA ALA A 563 -33.96 32.35 5.03
C ALA A 563 -35.10 32.84 4.10
N THR A 564 -34.76 33.59 3.05
CA THR A 564 -35.72 34.17 2.09
C THR A 564 -35.20 34.09 0.65
N GLY A 565 -36.09 34.18 -0.34
CA GLY A 565 -35.74 34.26 -1.76
C GLY A 565 -35.39 32.95 -2.47
N LEU A 566 -35.24 31.84 -1.73
CA LEU A 566 -35.06 30.49 -2.26
C LEU A 566 -36.14 29.57 -1.69
N PHE A 567 -36.71 28.69 -2.52
CA PHE A 567 -37.86 27.85 -2.20
C PHE A 567 -37.51 26.37 -2.33
N ARG A 568 -38.15 25.54 -1.51
CA ARG A 568 -38.08 24.06 -1.52
C ARG A 568 -39.47 23.45 -1.75
N PRO A 569 -39.55 22.21 -2.28
CA PRO A 569 -40.81 21.62 -2.73
C PRO A 569 -41.68 21.06 -1.61
N VAL A 570 -41.08 20.58 -0.52
CA VAL A 570 -41.78 19.90 0.57
C VAL A 570 -41.21 20.30 1.94
N LEU A 571 -41.85 19.86 3.02
CA LEU A 571 -41.39 20.12 4.39
C LEU A 571 -40.43 19.06 4.92
N GLU A 572 -40.51 17.83 4.40
CA GLU A 572 -39.64 16.71 4.77
C GLU A 572 -39.12 16.01 3.52
N CYS A 573 -37.79 15.96 3.38
CA CYS A 573 -37.09 15.36 2.25
C CYS A 573 -35.73 14.89 2.74
N ARG A 574 -35.13 13.89 2.10
CA ARG A 574 -33.73 13.52 2.33
C ARG A 574 -32.77 14.71 2.23
N MET A 575 -33.04 15.66 1.34
CA MET A 575 -32.23 16.89 1.18
C MET A 575 -32.53 17.96 2.24
N ASN A 576 -33.51 17.74 3.11
CA ASN A 576 -33.82 18.60 4.25
C ASN A 576 -33.36 17.95 5.58
N GLN A 577 -33.57 16.65 5.72
CA GLN A 577 -33.12 15.87 6.87
C GLN A 577 -32.61 14.51 6.39
N ASN A 578 -31.69 13.87 7.10
CA ASN A 578 -31.07 12.63 6.62
C ASN A 578 -32.03 11.41 6.59
N ASN A 579 -33.06 11.38 7.44
CA ASN A 579 -33.89 10.18 7.62
C ASN A 579 -35.05 10.01 6.61
N PRO A 580 -35.81 11.05 6.21
CA PRO A 580 -36.87 10.89 5.23
C PRO A 580 -36.34 10.47 3.85
N PRO A 581 -37.13 9.74 3.05
CA PRO A 581 -36.88 9.53 1.64
C PRO A 581 -36.77 10.82 0.83
N TRP A 582 -36.18 10.74 -0.36
CA TRP A 582 -36.28 11.82 -1.34
C TRP A 582 -37.74 12.13 -1.69
N CYS A 583 -38.07 13.41 -1.74
CA CYS A 583 -39.40 13.90 -2.07
C CYS A 583 -39.76 13.65 -3.55
N PRO A 584 -41.03 13.84 -3.97
CA PRO A 584 -41.44 13.62 -5.36
C PRO A 584 -40.61 14.40 -6.40
N VAL A 585 -40.18 15.62 -6.09
CA VAL A 585 -39.36 16.45 -7.00
C VAL A 585 -37.95 15.88 -7.16
N CYS A 586 -37.30 15.52 -6.06
CA CYS A 586 -36.02 14.82 -6.08
C CYS A 586 -36.13 13.47 -6.78
N GLY A 587 -37.16 12.68 -6.47
CA GLY A 587 -37.43 11.39 -7.09
C GLY A 587 -37.59 11.49 -8.61
N ARG A 588 -38.36 12.47 -9.10
CA ARG A 588 -38.49 12.73 -10.55
C ARG A 588 -37.14 13.00 -11.22
N LYS A 589 -36.27 13.79 -10.57
CA LYS A 589 -34.92 14.04 -11.09
C LYS A 589 -34.07 12.78 -11.13
N ILE A 590 -34.07 12.01 -10.03
CA ILE A 590 -33.34 10.75 -9.92
C ILE A 590 -33.74 9.80 -11.04
N LEU A 591 -35.03 9.61 -11.27
CA LEU A 591 -35.54 8.75 -12.34
C LEU A 591 -35.09 9.21 -13.73
N SER A 592 -35.19 10.51 -14.00
CA SER A 592 -34.76 11.11 -15.27
C SER A 592 -33.26 10.89 -15.53
N ASP A 593 -32.42 11.03 -14.51
CA ASP A 593 -30.98 10.80 -14.62
C ASP A 593 -30.60 9.34 -14.80
N LEU A 594 -31.39 8.41 -14.24
CA LEU A 594 -31.13 6.98 -14.32
C LEU A 594 -31.65 6.33 -15.61
N GLU A 595 -32.64 6.94 -16.29
CA GLU A 595 -33.28 6.39 -17.49
C GLU A 595 -32.28 6.07 -18.62
N VAL A 596 -31.17 6.82 -18.72
CA VAL A 596 -30.13 6.59 -19.75
C VAL A 596 -29.22 5.39 -19.46
N PHE A 597 -29.33 4.80 -18.27
CA PHE A 597 -28.46 3.71 -17.78
C PHE A 597 -29.20 2.38 -17.56
N GLU A 598 -30.53 2.37 -17.63
CA GLU A 598 -31.36 1.16 -17.63
C GLU A 598 -31.40 0.52 -19.03
#